data_AF-A0A917ZBB2-F1
#
_entry.id   AF-A0A917ZBB2-F1
#
_cell.length_a   1.000
_cell.length_b   1.000
_cell.length_c   1.000
_cell.angle_alpha   90.00
_cell.angle_beta   90.00
_cell.angle_gamma   90.00
#
_symmetry.space_group_name_H-M   'P 1'
#
loop_
_entity.id
_entity.type
_entity.pdbx_description
1 polymer ?
#
loop_
_entity_poly.entity_id
_entity_poly.type
_entity_poly.pdbx_seq_one_letter_code
_entity_poly.pdbx_strand_id
1 'polypeptide(L)' 'MDLALLEAAKPAFYQVVTIQGEQCLSHWNGEHWEMDATCDAVNEMLCIGMLDVYAIQGWIDQRRSGY' A
#
# COMPACT_ATOMS: atom_id res chain seq x y z
N MET A 1 -14.98 16.35 18.58
CA MET A 1 -13.82 15.85 17.81
C MET A 1 -14.02 14.35 17.73
N ASP A 2 -14.34 13.86 16.54
CA ASP A 2 -14.78 12.49 16.31
C ASP A 2 -13.57 11.55 16.26
N LEU A 3 -13.50 10.57 17.17
CA LEU A 3 -12.42 9.59 17.22
C LEU A 3 -12.32 8.78 15.93
N ALA A 4 -13.44 8.54 15.23
CA ALA A 4 -13.47 7.84 13.96
C ALA A 4 -12.76 8.63 12.84
N LEU A 5 -12.83 9.96 12.88
CA LEU A 5 -12.13 10.83 11.93
C LEU A 5 -10.61 10.86 12.21
N LEU A 6 -10.22 10.69 13.47
CA LEU A 6 -8.82 10.65 13.89
C LEU A 6 -8.18 9.29 13.55
N GLU A 7 -8.94 8.19 13.63
CA GLU A 7 -8.51 6.87 13.15
C GLU A 7 -8.40 6.82 11.63
N ALA A 8 -9.32 7.47 10.90
CA ALA A 8 -9.23 7.64 9.45
C ALA A 8 -8.05 8.52 9.00
N ALA A 9 -7.45 9.28 9.92
CA ALA A 9 -6.29 10.14 9.68
C ALA A 9 -4.94 9.50 10.05
N LYS A 10 -4.91 8.19 10.36
CA LYS A 10 -3.62 7.49 10.45
C LYS A 10 -2.99 7.46 9.05
N PRO A 11 -1.73 7.89 8.88
CA PRO A 11 -1.09 7.84 7.58
C PRO A 11 -1.01 6.38 7.14
N ALA A 12 -1.74 6.04 6.08
CA ALA A 12 -1.67 4.74 5.44
C ALA A 12 -0.27 4.60 4.81
N PHE A 13 0.60 3.81 5.43
CA PHE A 13 1.92 3.54 4.86
C PHE A 13 1.85 2.29 4.00
N TYR A 14 2.14 2.47 2.73
CA TYR A 14 2.30 1.37 1.79
C TYR A 14 3.79 1.10 1.56
N GLN A 15 4.12 -0.16 1.30
CA GLN A 15 5.46 -0.61 0.95
C GLN A 15 5.40 -1.79 -0.01
N VAL A 16 6.32 -1.84 -0.96
CA VAL A 16 6.59 -3.04 -1.75
C VAL A 16 7.45 -4.00 -0.93
N VAL A 17 6.97 -5.23 -0.79
CA VAL A 17 7.64 -6.33 -0.07
C VAL A 17 7.85 -7.51 -0.99
N THR A 18 8.78 -8.40 -0.65
CA THR A 18 8.98 -9.65 -1.38
C THR A 18 8.41 -10.81 -0.56
N ILE A 19 7.47 -11.56 -1.12
CA ILE A 19 6.87 -12.75 -0.51
C ILE A 19 7.11 -13.93 -1.46
N GLN A 20 7.83 -14.95 -0.99
CA GLN A 20 8.15 -16.15 -1.78
C GLN A 20 8.79 -15.88 -3.15
N GLY A 21 9.52 -14.75 -3.28
CA GLY A 21 10.17 -14.34 -4.52
C GLY A 21 9.35 -13.39 -5.40
N GLU A 22 8.08 -13.17 -5.07
CA GLU A 22 7.19 -12.25 -5.77
C GLU A 22 7.14 -10.88 -5.07
N GLN A 23 7.06 -9.80 -5.84
CA GLN A 23 6.86 -8.46 -5.29
C GLN A 23 5.37 -8.26 -5.02
N CYS A 24 5.02 -7.74 -3.84
CA CYS A 24 3.65 -7.45 -3.43
C CYS A 24 3.58 -6.11 -2.70
N LEU A 25 2.43 -5.45 -2.77
CA LEU A 25 2.09 -4.31 -1.94
C LEU A 25 1.58 -4.79 -0.58
N SER A 26 2.07 -4.15 0.49
CA SER A 26 1.55 -4.29 1.85
C SER A 26 1.26 -2.93 2.47
N HIS A 27 0.32 -2.91 3.41
CA HIS A 27 -0.17 -1.76 4.14
C HIS A 27 0.13 -1.89 5.64
N TRP A 28 0.59 -0.82 6.27
CA TRP A 28 0.74 -0.71 7.72
C TRP A 28 -0.49 -0.05 8.35
N ASN A 29 -1.21 -0.79 9.18
CA ASN A 29 -2.43 -0.30 9.84
C ASN A 29 -2.18 0.46 11.15
N GLY A 30 -0.91 0.58 11.58
CA GLY A 30 -0.52 1.18 12.86
C GLY A 30 0.06 0.18 13.86
N GLU A 31 -0.18 -1.12 13.69
CA GLU A 31 0.25 -2.19 14.59
C GLU A 31 1.08 -3.26 13.89
N HIS A 32 0.65 -3.69 12.71
CA HIS A 32 1.34 -4.67 11.88
C HIS A 32 1.18 -4.38 10.39
N TRP A 33 1.98 -5.08 9.58
CA TRP A 33 1.86 -5.09 8.12
C TRP A 33 0.83 -6.13 7.71
N GLU A 34 -0.11 -5.75 6.86
CA GLU A 34 -1.14 -6.62 6.29
C GLU A 34 -1.40 -6.30 4.82
N MET A 35 -2.30 -7.06 4.20
CA MET A 35 -2.86 -6.75 2.89
C MET A 35 -4.32 -6.34 3.08
N ASP A 36 -4.63 -5.09 2.74
CA ASP A 36 -6.00 -4.58 2.70
C ASP A 36 -6.60 -4.76 1.29
N ALA A 37 -7.84 -4.31 1.11
CA ALA A 37 -8.50 -4.38 -0.19
C ALA A 37 -7.76 -3.60 -1.30
N THR A 38 -6.98 -2.57 -0.95
CA THR A 38 -6.15 -1.82 -1.91
C THR A 38 -4.96 -2.67 -2.35
N CYS A 39 -4.29 -3.32 -1.39
CA CYS A 39 -3.22 -4.28 -1.66
C CYS A 39 -3.71 -5.40 -2.57
N ASP A 40 -4.88 -5.99 -2.29
CA ASP A 40 -5.44 -7.07 -3.10
C ASP A 40 -5.61 -6.66 -4.57
N ALA A 41 -6.26 -5.53 -4.82
CA ALA A 41 -6.49 -5.05 -6.18
C ALA A 41 -5.19 -4.69 -6.91
N VAL A 42 -4.23 -4.06 -6.22
CA VAL A 42 -2.93 -3.70 -6.81
C VAL A 42 -2.09 -4.94 -7.10
N ASN A 43 -2.09 -5.92 -6.20
CA ASN A 43 -1.36 -7.17 -6.37
C ASN A 43 -1.96 -8.03 -7.50
N GLU A 44 -3.29 -8.04 -7.66
CA GLU A 44 -3.93 -8.67 -8.81
C GLU A 44 -3.47 -8.01 -10.12
N MET A 45 -3.51 -6.68 -10.20
CA MET A 45 -3.05 -5.92 -11.37
C MET A 45 -1.55 -6.13 -11.68
N LEU A 46 -0.72 -6.26 -10.64
CA LEU A 46 0.71 -6.59 -10.77
C LEU A 46 0.90 -8.02 -11.31
N CYS A 47 0.14 -8.98 -10.79
CA CYS A 47 0.21 -10.40 -11.19
C CYS A 47 -0.18 -10.60 -12.65
N ILE A 48 -1.21 -9.90 -13.14
CA ILE A 48 -1.65 -9.97 -14.54
C ILE A 48 -0.83 -9.06 -15.48
N GLY A 49 0.19 -8.36 -14.96
CA GLY A 49 1.09 -7.50 -15.74
C GLY A 49 0.45 -6.19 -16.22
N MET A 50 -0.66 -5.75 -15.62
CA MET A 50 -1.27 -4.45 -15.90
C MET A 50 -0.52 -3.30 -15.23
N LEU A 51 0.17 -3.57 -14.12
CA LEU A 51 1.05 -2.63 -13.43
C LEU A 51 2.44 -3.23 -13.31
N ASP A 52 3.45 -2.36 -13.27
CA ASP A 52 4.81 -2.73 -12.88
C ASP A 52 5.11 -2.27 -11.44
N VAL A 53 6.10 -2.89 -10.82
CA VAL A 53 6.49 -2.58 -9.44
C VAL A 53 7.00 -1.15 -9.25
N TYR A 54 7.57 -0.54 -10.29
CA TYR A 54 8.07 0.84 -10.24
C TYR A 54 6.93 1.86 -10.26
N ALA A 55 5.84 1.57 -10.97
CA ALA A 55 4.62 2.38 -10.94
C ALA A 55 4.01 2.39 -9.53
N ILE A 56 3.97 1.23 -8.87
CA ILE A 56 3.53 1.12 -7.47
C ILE A 56 4.46 1.92 -6.56
N GLN A 57 5.78 1.77 -6.71
CA GLN A 57 6.75 2.52 -5.91
C GLN A 57 6.61 4.04 -6.10
N GLY A 58 6.43 4.51 -7.34
CA GLY A 58 6.20 5.93 -7.62
C GLY A 58 4.93 6.48 -6.96
N TRP A 59 3.86 5.69 -6.94
CA TRP A 59 2.61 6.05 -6.24
C TRP A 59 2.79 6.14 -4.72
N ILE A 60 3.61 5.26 -4.13
CA ILE A 60 4.00 5.32 -2.71
C ILE A 60 4.81 6.60 -2.42
N ASP A 61 5.79 6.90 -3.27
CA ASP A 61 6.68 8.04 -3.09
C ASP A 61 5.93 9.38 -3.18
N GLN A 62 4.95 9.49 -4.09
CA GLN A 62 4.06 10.65 -4.17
C GLN A 62 3.29 10.86 -2.87
N ARG A 63 2.73 9.80 -2.27
CA ARG A 63 2.00 9.90 -1.00
C ARG A 63 2.88 10.32 0.17
N ARG A 64 4.14 9.89 0.18
CA ARG A 64 5.10 10.24 1.24
C ARG A 64 5.61 11.68 1.10
N SER A 65 5.64 12.22 -0.11
CA SER A 65 6.17 13.57 -0.38
C SER A 65 5.16 14.70 -0.13
N GLY A 66 3.87 14.39 0.08
CA GLY A 66 2.88 15.34 0.60
C GLY A 66 2.53 16.51 -0.34
N TYR A 67 2.76 16.36 -1.65
CA TYR A 67 2.33 17.32 -2.67
C TYR A 67 0.97 16.97 -3.25
#